data_AF-W9J8L7-F1
#
_entry.id   AF-W9J8L7-F1
#
_cell.length_a   1.000
_cell.length_b   1.000
_cell.length_c   1.000
_cell.angle_alpha   90.00
_cell.angle_beta   90.00
_cell.angle_gamma   90.00
#
_symmetry.space_group_name_H-M   'P 1'
#
loop_
_entity.id
_entity.type
_entity.pdbx_description
1 polymer ?
#
loop_
_entity_poly.entity_id
_entity_poly.type
_entity_poly.pdbx_seq_one_letter_code
_entity_poly.pdbx_strand_id
1 'polypeptide(L)'
;MLLKLFVLNTLLAQTPVTALPRPGTVNYGLNVRDINSDLAADDVIPVNCGPDASWDDKLLQCVCNGKGLFFDSHQNKCVCPNGLVFNPKNKKCECPEGKVANLKTKECECLEGKC
;
A
#
# COMPACT_ATOMS: atom_id res chain seq x y z
N MET A 1 15.15 -56.46 -30.57
CA MET A 1 14.06 -55.65 -29.97
C MET A 1 14.07 -55.86 -28.46
N LEU A 2 14.66 -54.94 -27.69
CA LEU A 2 14.49 -54.78 -26.24
C LEU A 2 15.51 -53.73 -25.76
N LEU A 3 15.21 -52.44 -25.95
CA LEU A 3 15.74 -51.43 -25.05
C LEU A 3 14.66 -50.39 -24.79
N LYS A 4 14.37 -50.26 -23.51
CA LYS A 4 13.15 -49.73 -22.91
C LYS A 4 13.05 -48.22 -23.07
N LEU A 5 11.81 -47.75 -23.10
CA LEU A 5 11.41 -46.36 -22.90
C LEU A 5 12.23 -45.69 -21.79
N PHE A 6 12.91 -44.60 -22.11
CA PHE A 6 13.21 -43.53 -21.16
C PHE A 6 12.62 -42.25 -21.74
N VAL A 7 11.36 -42.03 -21.39
CA VAL A 7 10.64 -40.78 -21.62
C VAL A 7 11.39 -39.73 -20.81
N LEU A 8 12.22 -38.92 -21.48
CA LEU A 8 12.95 -37.83 -20.85
C LEU A 8 11.93 -36.74 -20.52
N ASN A 9 11.35 -36.87 -19.33
CA ASN A 9 10.48 -35.89 -18.71
C ASN A 9 11.37 -34.71 -18.31
N THR A 10 11.65 -33.81 -19.25
CA THR A 10 12.39 -32.58 -18.94
C THR A 10 11.49 -31.69 -18.12
N LEU A 11 11.67 -31.80 -16.80
CA LEU A 11 11.22 -30.83 -15.80
C LEU A 11 11.48 -29.43 -16.34
N LEU A 12 10.40 -28.70 -16.60
CA LEU A 12 10.45 -27.24 -16.70
C LEU A 12 11.10 -26.76 -15.40
N ALA A 13 12.35 -26.31 -15.48
CA ALA A 13 12.99 -25.53 -14.43
C ALA A 13 12.16 -24.26 -14.30
N GLN A 14 11.17 -24.30 -13.41
CA GLN A 14 10.45 -23.12 -12.98
C GLN A 14 11.46 -22.32 -12.17
N THR A 15 12.18 -21.43 -12.85
CA THR A 15 12.88 -20.35 -12.17
C THR A 15 11.83 -19.68 -11.28
N PRO A 16 12.10 -19.50 -9.98
CA PRO A 16 11.18 -18.73 -9.16
C PRO A 16 11.15 -17.34 -9.79
N VAL A 17 10.03 -17.01 -10.42
CA VAL A 17 9.73 -15.63 -10.78
C VAL A 17 9.69 -14.94 -9.43
N THR A 18 10.75 -14.22 -9.11
CA THR A 18 10.71 -13.29 -7.99
C THR A 18 9.59 -12.35 -8.39
N ALA A 19 8.43 -12.50 -7.76
CA ALA A 19 7.32 -11.60 -7.98
C ALA A 19 7.86 -10.22 -7.65
N LEU A 20 8.20 -9.46 -8.70
CA LEU A 20 8.32 -8.01 -8.58
C LEU A 20 7.05 -7.59 -7.85
N PRO A 21 7.14 -6.89 -6.70
CA PRO A 21 5.96 -6.30 -6.14
C PRO A 21 5.33 -5.53 -7.30
N ARG A 22 4.08 -5.89 -7.62
CA ARG A 22 3.25 -5.16 -8.57
C ARG A 22 3.52 -3.69 -8.27
N PRO A 23 4.04 -2.88 -9.22
CA PRO A 23 4.09 -1.45 -8.97
C PRO A 23 2.65 -1.10 -8.62
N GLY A 24 2.44 -0.80 -7.33
CA GLY A 24 1.18 -0.27 -6.87
C GLY A 24 0.90 0.87 -7.81
N THR A 25 -0.26 0.85 -8.45
CA THR A 25 -0.69 1.90 -9.36
C THR A 25 -0.36 3.23 -8.71
N VAL A 26 0.68 3.88 -9.20
CA VAL A 26 1.09 5.19 -8.72
C VAL A 26 -0.03 6.09 -9.20
N ASN A 27 -0.99 6.36 -8.32
CA ASN A 27 -1.93 7.43 -8.53
C ASN A 27 -1.13 8.73 -8.33
N TYR A 28 -0.36 9.14 -9.36
CA TYR A 28 -0.55 10.52 -9.82
C TYR A 28 -2.07 10.62 -9.99
N GLY A 29 -2.75 11.61 -9.42
CA GLY A 29 -4.21 11.72 -9.45
C GLY A 29 -4.77 11.77 -10.88
N LEU A 30 -4.77 10.63 -11.56
CA LEU A 30 -5.25 10.37 -12.90
C LEU A 30 -6.19 9.19 -12.74
N ASN A 31 -7.41 9.52 -12.33
CA ASN A 31 -8.58 8.80 -12.77
C ASN A 31 -8.79 9.02 -14.28
N VAL A 32 -7.84 8.61 -15.13
CA VAL A 32 -8.08 8.56 -16.59
C VAL A 32 -8.83 7.27 -16.91
N ARG A 33 -10.11 7.27 -16.54
CA ARG A 33 -11.13 6.73 -17.42
C ARG A 33 -11.65 7.96 -18.15
N ASP A 34 -11.46 7.97 -19.46
CA ASP A 34 -11.94 9.01 -20.37
C ASP A 34 -11.07 10.27 -20.43
N ILE A 35 -10.05 10.26 -21.30
CA ILE A 35 -9.94 11.25 -22.39
C ILE A 35 -8.84 10.83 -23.38
N ASN A 36 -9.25 10.70 -24.64
CA ASN A 36 -8.35 10.95 -25.75
C ASN A 36 -7.98 12.43 -25.66
N SER A 37 -6.79 12.80 -25.21
CA SER A 37 -6.40 14.20 -25.31
C SER A 37 -4.90 14.40 -25.38
N ASP A 38 -4.52 14.98 -26.51
CA ASP A 38 -3.33 15.78 -26.74
C ASP A 38 -3.26 16.94 -25.71
N LEU A 39 -2.80 16.68 -24.49
CA LEU A 39 -2.77 17.70 -23.42
C LEU A 39 -1.42 18.44 -23.40
N ALA A 40 -1.51 19.76 -23.54
CA ALA A 40 -0.39 20.68 -23.37
C ALA A 40 0.02 20.77 -21.90
N ALA A 41 1.25 21.24 -21.64
CA ALA A 41 1.83 21.38 -20.30
C ALA A 41 1.06 22.29 -19.31
N ASP A 42 -0.06 22.89 -19.74
CA ASP A 42 -0.94 23.75 -18.94
C ASP A 42 -2.04 22.95 -18.20
N ASP A 43 -2.30 21.69 -18.59
CA ASP A 43 -3.27 20.79 -17.93
C ASP A 43 -2.70 20.10 -16.68
N VAL A 44 -2.07 20.88 -15.80
CA VAL A 44 -1.69 20.40 -14.47
C VAL A 44 -2.96 20.26 -13.65
N ILE A 45 -3.52 19.04 -13.61
CA ILE A 45 -4.60 18.71 -12.68
C ILE A 45 -4.04 18.92 -11.25
N PRO A 46 -4.61 19.85 -10.47
CA PRO A 46 -4.11 20.13 -9.14
C PRO A 46 -4.30 18.88 -8.27
N VAL A 47 -3.20 18.37 -7.71
CA VAL A 47 -3.26 17.20 -6.83
C VAL A 47 -4.03 17.56 -5.57
N ASN A 48 -5.17 16.91 -5.35
CA ASN A 48 -5.98 17.11 -4.16
C ASN A 48 -5.70 16.01 -3.12
N CYS A 49 -4.91 16.35 -2.11
CA CYS A 49 -4.55 15.48 -0.99
C CYS A 49 -5.57 15.49 0.18
N GLY A 50 -6.66 16.24 0.07
CA GLY A 50 -7.60 16.44 1.17
C GLY A 50 -7.02 17.29 2.32
N PRO A 51 -7.76 17.44 3.43
CA PRO A 51 -7.39 18.36 4.52
C PRO A 51 -6.26 17.86 5.42
N ASP A 52 -6.01 16.55 5.45
CA ASP A 52 -5.11 15.90 6.42
C ASP A 52 -3.72 15.56 5.84
N ALA A 53 -3.49 15.87 4.56
CA ALA A 53 -2.23 15.62 3.87
C ALA A 53 -1.81 16.82 3.01
N SER A 54 -0.51 16.88 2.72
CA SER A 54 0.11 17.89 1.86
C SER A 54 0.89 17.19 0.75
N TRP A 55 0.90 17.75 -0.45
CA TRP A 55 1.71 17.22 -1.54
C TRP A 55 3.20 17.46 -1.27
N ASP A 56 4.01 16.43 -1.43
CA ASP A 56 5.47 16.50 -1.37
C ASP A 56 6.05 16.34 -2.79
N ASP A 57 6.58 17.42 -3.36
CA ASP A 57 7.13 17.45 -4.72
C ASP A 57 8.38 16.57 -4.89
N LYS A 58 9.10 16.27 -3.81
CA LYS A 58 10.32 15.44 -3.87
C LYS A 58 9.96 13.96 -3.91
N LEU A 59 8.93 13.59 -3.15
CA LEU A 59 8.41 12.23 -3.07
C LEU A 59 7.32 11.95 -4.10
N LEU A 60 6.86 12.99 -4.81
CA LEU A 60 5.77 12.98 -5.79
C LEU A 60 4.53 12.25 -5.25
N GLN A 61 4.14 12.55 -4.01
CA GLN A 61 2.99 11.94 -3.35
C GLN A 61 2.40 12.83 -2.25
N CYS A 62 1.14 12.56 -1.90
CA CYS A 62 0.53 13.15 -0.72
C CYS A 62 1.11 12.53 0.56
N VAL A 63 1.56 13.39 1.48
CA VAL A 63 2.14 13.00 2.76
C VAL A 63 1.25 13.50 3.90
N CYS A 64 0.93 12.61 4.83
CA CYS A 64 0.08 12.93 5.97
C CYS A 64 0.71 13.94 6.92
N ASN A 65 -0.07 14.92 7.35
CA ASN A 65 0.34 15.93 8.32
C ASN A 65 0.51 15.32 9.72
N GLY A 66 -0.26 14.26 10.04
CA GLY A 66 -0.17 13.55 11.31
C GLY A 66 0.93 12.48 11.32
N LYS A 67 1.58 12.30 12.47
CA LYS A 67 2.72 11.38 12.61
C LYS A 67 2.25 9.92 12.65
N GLY A 68 2.92 9.08 11.87
CA GLY A 68 2.64 7.64 11.83
C GLY A 68 1.37 7.26 11.07
N LEU A 69 0.77 8.20 10.33
CA LEU A 69 -0.26 7.92 9.34
C LEU A 69 0.39 7.72 7.97
N PHE A 70 -0.27 6.95 7.12
CA PHE A 70 0.07 6.85 5.72
C PHE A 70 -1.11 7.32 4.89
N PHE A 71 -0.82 7.88 3.72
CA PHE A 71 -1.86 8.36 2.82
C PHE A 71 -2.40 7.19 1.99
N ASP A 72 -3.70 6.93 2.10
CA ASP A 72 -4.40 5.96 1.26
C ASP A 72 -5.02 6.70 0.07
N SER A 73 -4.44 6.50 -1.11
CA SER A 73 -4.91 7.14 -2.36
C SER A 73 -6.27 6.61 -2.83
N HIS A 74 -6.67 5.39 -2.45
CA HIS A 74 -7.98 4.85 -2.79
C HIS A 74 -9.08 5.51 -1.96
N GLN A 75 -8.77 5.86 -0.72
CA GLN A 75 -9.69 6.51 0.21
C GLN A 75 -9.53 8.04 0.25
N ASN A 76 -8.50 8.57 -0.43
CA ASN A 76 -8.08 9.98 -0.42
C ASN A 76 -8.02 10.57 0.99
N LYS A 77 -7.40 9.83 1.92
CA LYS A 77 -7.29 10.24 3.33
C LYS A 77 -6.08 9.58 4.02
N CYS A 78 -5.69 10.17 5.14
CA CYS A 78 -4.69 9.60 6.03
C CYS A 78 -5.27 8.53 6.93
N VAL A 79 -4.60 7.38 7.01
CA VAL A 79 -5.04 6.21 7.76
C VAL A 79 -3.91 5.66 8.63
N CYS A 80 -4.30 4.93 9.68
CA CYS A 80 -3.35 4.27 10.57
C CYS A 80 -2.90 2.91 10.01
N PRO A 81 -1.61 2.57 10.10
CA PRO A 81 -1.08 1.29 9.64
C PRO A 81 -1.57 0.13 10.52
N ASN A 82 -1.44 -1.09 10.01
CA ASN A 82 -1.41 -2.34 10.80
C ASN A 82 -2.53 -2.54 11.85
N GLY A 83 -3.78 -2.25 11.50
CA GLY A 83 -4.91 -2.44 12.42
C GLY A 83 -4.92 -1.50 13.63
N LEU A 84 -4.06 -0.48 13.63
CA LEU A 84 -4.14 0.62 14.57
C LEU A 84 -5.33 1.51 14.23
N VAL A 85 -5.84 2.20 15.24
CA VAL A 85 -6.93 3.17 15.12
C VAL A 85 -6.40 4.56 15.46
N PHE A 86 -6.95 5.57 14.79
CA PHE A 86 -6.58 6.95 15.07
C PHE A 86 -7.24 7.41 16.36
N ASN A 87 -6.44 7.80 17.35
CA ASN A 87 -6.93 8.39 18.58
C ASN A 87 -6.96 9.93 18.43
N PRO A 88 -8.14 10.56 18.36
CA PRO A 88 -8.27 12.00 18.15
C PRO A 88 -7.78 12.83 19.35
N LYS A 89 -7.75 12.26 20.56
CA LYS A 89 -7.33 12.98 21.78
C LYS A 89 -5.85 13.32 21.76
N ASN A 90 -5.02 12.40 21.26
CA ASN A 90 -3.57 12.57 21.20
C ASN A 90 -3.02 12.65 19.77
N LYS A 91 -3.89 12.59 18.76
CA LYS A 91 -3.58 12.68 17.33
C LYS A 91 -2.54 11.65 16.87
N LYS A 92 -2.64 10.41 17.38
CA LYS A 92 -1.72 9.32 17.07
C LYS A 92 -2.48 8.03 16.73
N CYS A 93 -1.82 7.15 16.00
CA CYS A 93 -2.29 5.80 15.77
C CYS A 93 -1.95 4.93 16.99
N GLU A 94 -2.93 4.22 17.51
CA GLU A 94 -2.80 3.36 18.69
C GLU A 94 -3.50 2.02 18.47
N CYS A 95 -3.18 1.03 19.29
CA CYS A 95 -3.95 -0.20 19.25
C CYS A 95 -5.39 0.05 19.73
N PRO A 96 -6.37 -0.66 19.14
CA PRO A 96 -7.74 -0.67 19.65
C PRO A 96 -7.79 -1.02 21.14
N GLU A 97 -8.87 -0.61 21.80
CA GLU A 97 -9.11 -0.96 23.19
C GLU A 97 -9.02 -2.48 23.41
N GLY A 98 -8.37 -2.90 24.49
CA GLY A 98 -8.11 -4.32 24.77
C GLY A 98 -6.94 -4.96 24.01
N LYS A 99 -6.29 -4.22 23.10
CA LYS A 99 -5.11 -4.71 22.35
C LYS A 99 -3.83 -3.97 22.72
N VAL A 100 -2.71 -4.67 22.60
CA VAL A 100 -1.36 -4.12 22.79
C VAL A 100 -0.48 -4.40 21.57
N ALA A 101 0.47 -3.51 21.30
CA ALA A 101 1.40 -3.71 20.19
C ALA A 101 2.41 -4.81 20.53
N ASN A 102 2.48 -5.86 19.73
CA ASN A 102 3.53 -6.85 19.81
C ASN A 102 4.85 -6.23 19.32
N LEU A 103 5.86 -6.21 20.19
CA LEU A 103 7.12 -5.53 19.90
C LEU A 103 7.92 -6.20 18.77
N LYS A 104 7.70 -7.49 18.52
CA LYS A 104 8.36 -8.27 17.46
C LYS A 104 7.67 -8.07 16.11
N THR A 105 6.34 -8.24 16.04
CA THR A 105 5.58 -8.17 14.78
C THR A 105 5.13 -6.74 14.43
N LYS A 106 5.07 -5.84 15.41
CA LYS A 106 4.48 -4.49 15.31
C LYS A 106 2.98 -4.50 14.99
N GLU A 107 2.31 -5.60 15.29
CA GLU A 107 0.87 -5.77 15.13
C GLU A 107 0.14 -5.64 16.47
N CYS A 108 -1.14 -5.28 16.44
CA CYS A 108 -1.97 -5.19 17.65
C CYS A 108 -2.59 -6.55 18.01
N GLU A 109 -2.20 -7.09 19.16
CA GLU A 109 -2.62 -8.39 19.66
C GLU A 109 -3.42 -8.24 20.96
N CYS A 110 -4.34 -9.16 21.22
CA CYS A 110 -5.09 -9.18 22.47
C CYS A 110 -4.23 -9.76 23.59
N LEU A 111 -4.31 -9.17 24.78
CA LEU A 111 -3.65 -9.74 25.95
C LEU A 111 -4.34 -11.06 26.31
N GLU A 112 -3.59 -12.17 26.22
CA GLU A 112 -4.07 -13.51 26.61
C GLU A 112 -5.37 -13.94 25.90
N GLY A 113 -5.59 -13.46 24.67
CA GLY A 113 -6.77 -13.79 23.87
C GLY A 113 -8.07 -13.11 24.32
N LYS A 114 -8.00 -12.11 25.22
CA LYS A 114 -9.17 -11.33 25.64
C LYS A 114 -9.17 -9.95 24.97
N CYS A 115 -10.15 -9.77 24.10
CA CYS A 115 -10.65 -8.55 23.49
C CYS A 115 -12.17 -8.74 23.32
#